data_AF-A0A1V3XWU5-F1
#
_entry.id   AF-A0A1V3XWU5-F1
#
_cell.length_a   1.000
_cell.length_b   1.000
_cell.length_c   1.000
_cell.angle_alpha   90.00
_cell.angle_beta   90.00
_cell.angle_gamma   90.00
#
_symmetry.space_group_name_H-M   'P 1'
#
loop_
_entity.id
_entity.type
_entity.pdbx_description
1 polymer ?
#
loop_
_entity_poly.entity_id
_entity_poly.type
_entity_poly.pdbx_seq_one_letter_code
_entity_poly.pdbx_strand_id
1 'polypeptide(L)' 'MNFVVLPPEINSALMLAGAGSGPTLAAAAAWDGLAAELGDAASSFSAVTSG' A
#
# COMPACT_ATOMS: atom_id res chain seq x y z
N MET A 1 3.79 -14.66 -18.59
CA MET A 1 5.12 -14.05 -18.40
C MET A 1 6.13 -15.18 -18.16
N ASN A 2 7.23 -15.26 -18.91
CA ASN A 2 8.27 -16.27 -18.67
C ASN A 2 9.64 -15.59 -18.54
N PHE A 3 10.11 -15.46 -17.30
CA PHE A 3 11.40 -14.84 -16.99
C PHE A 3 12.59 -15.79 -17.15
N VAL A 4 12.37 -17.11 -17.26
CA VAL A 4 13.44 -18.12 -17.38
C VAL A 4 14.11 -18.09 -18.76
N VAL A 5 13.45 -17.50 -19.76
CA VAL A 5 13.99 -17.33 -21.11
C VAL A 5 14.88 -16.08 -21.20
N LEU A 6 14.80 -15.16 -20.24
CA LEU A 6 15.66 -13.98 -20.18
C LEU A 6 16.98 -14.33 -19.49
N PRO A 7 18.12 -13.79 -19.97
CA PRO A 7 19.40 -13.99 -19.30
C PRO A 7 19.39 -13.26 -17.94
N PRO A 8 20.22 -13.71 -16.98
CA PRO A 8 20.19 -13.21 -15.60
C PRO A 8 20.43 -11.71 -15.48
N GLU A 9 21.19 -11.11 -16.38
CA GLU A 9 21.48 -9.67 -16.43
C GLU A 9 20.21 -8.84 -16.64
N ILE A 10 19.31 -9.32 -17.49
CA ILE A 10 18.05 -8.61 -17.80
C ILE A 10 17.10 -8.71 -16.62
N ASN A 11 16.95 -9.91 -16.05
CA ASN A 11 16.11 -10.10 -14.86
C ASN A 11 16.63 -9.27 -13.67
N SER A 12 17.95 -9.20 -13.49
CA SER A 12 18.59 -8.41 -12.44
C SER A 12 18.36 -6.91 -12.65
N ALA A 13 18.54 -6.41 -13.87
CA ALA A 13 18.30 -5.01 -14.19
C ALA A 13 16.85 -4.61 -13.93
N LEU A 14 15.88 -5.45 -14.30
CA LEU A 14 14.45 -5.21 -14.04
C LEU A 14 14.12 -5.19 -12.54
N MET A 15 14.76 -6.05 -11.75
CA MET A 15 14.51 -6.14 -10.30
C MET A 15 15.16 -4.98 -9.52
N LEU A 16 16.34 -4.54 -9.93
CA LEU A 16 17.13 -3.55 -9.20
C LEU A 16 16.87 -2.11 -9.65
N ALA A 17 16.34 -1.92 -10.86
CA ALA A 17 15.90 -0.62 -11.31
C ALA A 17 14.54 -0.23 -10.70
N GLY A 18 14.25 1.08 -10.69
CA GLY A 18 12.94 1.62 -10.28
C GLY A 18 12.95 2.23 -8.88
N ALA A 19 11.75 2.63 -8.44
CA ALA A 19 11.55 3.44 -7.22
C ALA A 19 11.62 2.64 -5.90
N GLY A 20 11.90 1.33 -5.96
CA GLY A 20 11.87 0.45 -4.80
C GLY A 20 10.48 0.35 -4.16
N SER A 21 10.44 0.04 -2.87
CA SER A 21 9.19 -0.13 -2.11
C SER A 21 8.58 1.17 -1.57
N GLY A 22 9.28 2.31 -1.71
CA GLY A 22 8.86 3.61 -1.17
C GLY A 22 7.41 3.99 -1.52
N PRO A 23 6.98 3.92 -2.80
CA PRO A 23 5.59 4.20 -3.17
C PRO A 23 4.58 3.26 -2.51
N THR A 24 4.90 1.97 -2.39
CA THR A 24 4.03 0.98 -1.71
C THR A 24 3.92 1.26 -0.22
N LEU A 25 5.01 1.66 0.43
CA LEU A 25 5.02 2.05 1.84
C LEU A 25 4.22 3.34 2.08
N ALA A 26 4.34 4.33 1.19
CA ALA A 26 3.54 5.55 1.26
C ALA A 26 2.04 5.26 1.09
N ALA A 27 1.68 4.36 0.16
CA ALA A 27 0.31 3.91 -0.01
C ALA A 27 -0.20 3.16 1.23
N ALA A 28 0.61 2.31 1.86
CA ALA A 28 0.25 1.63 3.10
C ALA A 28 -0.05 2.63 4.23
N ALA A 29 0.82 3.62 4.44
CA ALA A 29 0.59 4.67 5.44
C ALA A 29 -0.69 5.48 5.16
N ALA A 30 -1.01 5.74 3.89
CA ALA A 30 -2.26 6.41 3.53
C ALA A 30 -3.49 5.55 3.83
N TRP A 31 -3.42 4.23 3.62
CA TRP A 31 -4.47 3.29 3.99
C TRP A 31 -4.66 3.20 5.51
N ASP A 32 -3.57 3.21 6.29
CA ASP A 32 -3.63 3.25 7.75
C ASP A 32 -4.32 4.53 8.24
N GLY A 33 -3.97 5.68 7.66
CA GLY A 33 -4.62 6.96 7.95
C GLY A 33 -6.12 6.94 7.62
N LEU A 34 -6.49 6.40 6.47
CA LEU A 34 -7.91 6.24 6.10
C LEU A 34 -8.66 5.35 7.10
N ALA A 35 -8.06 4.23 7.53
CA ALA A 35 -8.68 3.34 8.49
C ALA A 35 -8.93 4.02 9.85
N ALA A 36 -8.00 4.86 10.32
CA ALA A 36 -8.16 5.63 11.55
C ALA A 36 -9.34 6.60 11.47
N GLU A 37 -9.41 7.40 10.40
CA GLU A 37 -10.49 8.38 10.19
C GLU A 37 -11.87 7.71 10.08
N LEU A 38 -11.95 6.54 9.43
CA LEU A 38 -13.21 5.77 9.40
C LEU A 38 -13.63 5.29 10.80
N GLY A 39 -12.66 4.87 11.63
CA GLY A 39 -12.92 4.46 13.02
C GLY A 39 -13.44 5.60 13.88
N ASP A 40 -12.86 6.79 13.74
CA ASP A 40 -13.30 8.00 14.44
C ASP A 40 -14.70 8.43 13.97
N ALA A 41 -14.94 8.42 12.66
CA ALA A 41 -16.26 8.73 12.10
C ALA A 41 -17.34 7.76 12.60
N ALA A 42 -17.04 6.45 12.65
CA ALA A 42 -17.97 5.44 13.17
C ALA A 42 -18.27 5.67 14.67
N SER A 43 -17.24 5.98 15.46
CA SER A 43 -17.39 6.29 16.89
C SER A 43 -18.24 7.54 17.12
N SER A 44 -17.98 8.61 16.34
CA SER A 44 -18.78 9.83 16.38
C SER A 44 -20.25 9.58 16.00
N PHE A 45 -20.50 8.75 14.99
CA PHE A 45 -21.86 8.40 14.57
C PHE A 45 -22.60 7.59 15.65
N SER A 46 -21.91 6.63 16.27
CA SER A 46 -22.48 5.84 17.37
C SER A 46 -22.86 6.72 18.56
N ALA A 47 -22.04 7.72 18.91
CA ALA A 47 -22.30 8.60 20.05
C ALA A 47 -23.58 9.43 19.91
N VAL A 48 -23.93 9.83 18.68
CA VAL A 48 -25.16 10.61 18.40
C VAL A 48 -26.41 9.73 18.35
N THR A 49 -26.25 8.47 17.92
CA THR A 49 -27.39 7.56 17.68
C THR A 49 -27.74 6.68 18.88
N SER A 50 -26.88 6.60 19.90
CA SER A 50 -27.09 5.77 21.09
C SER A 50 -27.95 6.42 22.20
N GLY A 51 -28.46 7.63 22.00
CA GLY A 51 -29.40 8.31 22.92
C GLY A 51 -30.85 8.18 22.45
#